data_AF-A0A971G1M0-F1
#
_entry.id   AF-A0A971G1M0-F1
#
_cell.length_a   1.000
_cell.length_b   1.000
_cell.length_c   1.000
_cell.angle_alpha   90.00
_cell.angle_beta   90.00
_cell.angle_gamma   90.00
#
_symmetry.space_group_name_H-M   'P 1'
#
loop_
_entity.id
_entity.type
_entity.pdbx_description
1 polymer ?
#
loop_
_entity_poly.entity_id
_entity_poly.type
_entity_poly.pdbx_seq_one_letter_code
_entity_poly.pdbx_strand_id
1 'polypeptide(L)'
;MTASETANGLSPRLRPRKQPRQRRSAETRARILDAAATVFGRDGYSHGTTNRIAEEACLSVGSLYQYFPNKDAILVELVDAHITEGTEAVTASLTRALADHDGPGPLPLADLL
;
A
#
# COMPACT_ATOMS: atom_id res chain seq x y z
N MET A 1 -34.73 24.81 19.51
CA MET A 1 -35.06 23.40 19.86
C MET A 1 -36.33 23.06 19.14
N THR A 2 -36.46 22.15 18.19
CA THR A 2 -35.72 21.00 17.60
C THR A 2 -36.44 20.79 16.25
N ALA A 3 -35.83 20.45 15.12
CA ALA A 3 -35.22 19.16 14.81
C ALA A 3 -34.45 19.28 13.48
N SER A 4 -33.23 18.76 13.46
CA SER A 4 -32.45 18.50 12.24
C SER A 4 -33.01 17.27 11.55
N GLU A 5 -33.80 17.46 10.50
CA GLU A 5 -34.16 16.36 9.59
C GLU A 5 -34.53 16.90 8.20
N THR A 6 -33.54 17.00 7.31
CA THR A 6 -33.62 16.65 5.87
C THR A 6 -32.24 16.86 5.25
N ALA A 7 -31.46 15.79 5.13
CA ALA A 7 -31.37 15.00 3.91
C ALA A 7 -30.55 15.69 2.80
N ASN A 8 -29.25 15.40 2.80
CA ASN A 8 -28.55 14.77 1.67
C ASN A 8 -29.09 15.15 0.26
N GLY A 9 -28.84 16.38 -0.15
CA GLY A 9 -29.31 16.96 -1.42
C GLY A 9 -28.38 16.73 -2.61
N LEU A 10 -28.11 15.48 -3.00
CA LEU A 10 -27.56 15.20 -4.34
C LEU A 10 -28.51 14.32 -5.16
N SER A 11 -28.98 14.88 -6.28
CA SER A 11 -29.85 14.24 -7.27
C SER A 11 -29.31 12.87 -7.73
N PRO A 12 -30.16 11.84 -7.91
CA PRO A 12 -29.74 10.48 -8.32
C PRO A 12 -28.92 10.42 -9.62
N ARG A 13 -29.06 11.42 -10.48
CA ARG A 13 -28.36 11.56 -11.76
C ARG A 13 -26.92 12.10 -11.64
N LEU A 14 -26.56 12.64 -10.48
CA LEU A 14 -25.22 13.19 -10.19
C LEU A 14 -24.29 12.15 -9.58
N ARG A 15 -24.76 10.92 -9.35
CA ARG A 15 -23.93 9.82 -8.85
C ARG A 15 -23.08 9.25 -9.98
N PRO A 16 -21.73 9.16 -9.83
CA PRO A 16 -20.89 8.50 -10.81
C PRO A 16 -21.40 7.09 -11.07
N ARG A 17 -21.79 6.81 -12.31
CA ARG A 17 -22.32 5.49 -12.72
C ARG A 17 -21.25 4.39 -12.69
N LYS A 18 -19.98 4.77 -12.51
CA LYS A 18 -18.84 3.88 -12.43
C LYS A 18 -17.75 4.48 -11.53
N GLN A 19 -17.42 3.75 -10.47
CA GLN A 19 -16.15 3.75 -9.73
C GLN A 19 -16.00 2.29 -9.25
N PRO A 20 -14.81 1.69 -9.08
CA PRO A 20 -13.49 1.98 -9.64
C PRO A 20 -12.87 0.65 -10.14
N ARG A 21 -12.89 0.35 -11.45
CA ARG A 21 -12.10 -0.79 -12.00
C ARG A 21 -10.65 -0.67 -11.57
N GLN A 22 -10.14 0.55 -11.52
CA GLN A 22 -8.77 0.87 -11.13
C GLN A 22 -8.49 0.57 -9.66
N ARG A 23 -9.38 0.96 -8.72
CA ARG A 23 -9.20 0.64 -7.29
C ARG A 23 -9.36 -0.84 -7.01
N ARG A 24 -10.37 -1.51 -7.57
CA ARG A 24 -10.53 -2.97 -7.44
C ARG A 24 -9.34 -3.72 -8.05
N SER A 25 -8.81 -3.23 -9.18
CA SER A 25 -7.59 -3.75 -9.79
C SER A 25 -6.37 -3.55 -8.90
N ALA A 26 -6.22 -2.38 -8.29
CA ALA A 26 -5.14 -2.10 -7.33
C ALA A 26 -5.25 -2.97 -6.07
N GLU A 27 -6.45 -3.10 -5.49
CA GLU A 27 -6.73 -3.97 -4.33
C GLU A 27 -6.42 -5.44 -4.67
N THR A 28 -6.79 -5.91 -5.87
CA THR A 28 -6.48 -7.28 -6.31
C THR A 28 -4.99 -7.48 -6.51
N ARG A 29 -4.30 -6.49 -7.09
CA ARG A 29 -2.85 -6.51 -7.27
C ARG A 29 -2.13 -6.59 -5.92
N ALA A 30 -2.50 -5.74 -4.96
CA ALA A 30 -1.94 -5.76 -3.60
C ALA A 30 -2.09 -7.15 -2.96
N ARG A 31 -3.29 -7.75 -3.03
CA ARG A 31 -3.53 -9.12 -2.56
C ARG A 31 -2.61 -10.16 -3.21
N ILE A 32 -2.32 -10.03 -4.50
CA ILE A 32 -1.39 -10.95 -5.19
C ILE A 32 0.03 -10.78 -4.63
N LEU A 33 0.46 -9.55 -4.36
CA LEU A 33 1.77 -9.28 -3.77
C LEU A 33 1.87 -9.80 -2.32
N ASP A 34 0.84 -9.62 -1.50
CA ASP A 34 0.78 -10.16 -0.13
C ASP A 34 0.84 -11.69 -0.11
N ALA A 35 0.07 -12.33 -0.99
CA ALA A 35 0.09 -13.78 -1.16
C ALA A 35 1.46 -14.26 -1.65
N ALA A 36 2.10 -13.53 -2.56
CA ALA A 36 3.44 -13.84 -3.03
C ALA A 36 4.49 -13.72 -1.94
N ALA A 37 4.43 -12.67 -1.11
CA ALA A 37 5.31 -12.51 0.05
C ALA A 37 5.17 -13.71 1.00
N THR A 38 3.93 -14.13 1.28
CA THR A 38 3.64 -15.30 2.12
C THR A 38 4.20 -16.58 1.51
N VAL A 39 3.91 -16.86 0.23
CA VAL A 39 4.35 -18.09 -0.43
C VAL A 39 5.87 -18.14 -0.58
N PHE A 40 6.51 -17.05 -1.00
CA PHE A 40 7.96 -17.00 -1.14
C PHE A 40 8.67 -17.04 0.21
N GLY A 41 8.12 -16.41 1.25
CA GLY A 41 8.67 -16.48 2.61
C GLY A 41 8.56 -17.87 3.23
N ARG A 42 7.42 -18.56 3.02
CA ARG A 42 7.18 -19.90 3.57
C ARG A 42 7.92 -21.00 2.80
N ASP A 43 7.84 -20.98 1.47
CA ASP A 43 8.29 -22.09 0.64
C ASP A 43 9.66 -21.82 -0.03
N GLY A 44 10.16 -20.58 0.04
CA GLY A 44 11.30 -20.13 -0.74
C GLY A 44 10.94 -19.85 -2.20
N TYR A 45 11.71 -18.97 -2.86
CA TYR A 45 11.43 -18.54 -4.23
C TYR A 45 11.38 -19.70 -5.25
N SER A 46 12.30 -20.67 -5.13
CA SER A 46 12.38 -21.79 -6.07
C SER A 46 11.12 -22.65 -6.06
N HIS A 47 10.53 -22.89 -4.88
CA HIS A 47 9.33 -23.72 -4.73
C HIS A 47 8.01 -22.92 -4.76
N GLY A 48 8.08 -21.59 -4.63
CA GLY A 48 6.93 -20.72 -4.89
C GLY A 48 6.50 -20.77 -6.35
N THR A 49 5.21 -21.00 -6.60
CA THR A 49 4.61 -21.08 -7.94
C THR A 49 3.42 -20.14 -8.08
N THR A 50 3.11 -19.71 -9.30
CA THR A 50 1.92 -18.88 -9.59
C THR A 50 0.62 -19.55 -9.16
N ASN A 51 0.53 -20.88 -9.22
CA ASN A 51 -0.65 -21.60 -8.75
C ASN A 51 -0.85 -21.47 -7.24
N ARG A 52 0.22 -21.64 -6.44
CA ARG A 52 0.17 -21.46 -4.98
C ARG A 52 -0.15 -20.02 -4.61
N ILE A 53 0.41 -19.05 -5.33
CA ILE A 53 0.12 -17.63 -5.12
C ILE A 53 -1.34 -17.32 -5.44
N ALA A 54 -1.89 -17.88 -6.52
CA ALA A 54 -3.30 -17.71 -6.86
C ALA A 54 -4.22 -18.31 -5.77
N GLU A 55 -3.89 -19.49 -5.27
CA GLU A 55 -4.58 -20.15 -4.17
C GLU A 55 -4.56 -19.32 -2.88
N GLU A 56 -3.37 -18.90 -2.44
CA GLU A 56 -3.18 -18.04 -1.26
C GLU A 56 -3.89 -16.69 -1.41
N ALA A 57 -3.91 -16.12 -2.62
CA ALA A 57 -4.62 -14.87 -2.93
C ALA A 57 -6.14 -15.05 -3.06
N CYS A 58 -6.69 -16.27 -2.96
CA CYS A 58 -8.09 -16.59 -3.24
C CYS A 58 -8.53 -16.09 -4.64
N LEU A 59 -7.72 -16.38 -5.66
CA LEU A 59 -7.95 -16.04 -7.06
C LEU A 59 -7.90 -17.30 -7.95
N SER A 60 -8.57 -17.24 -9.10
CA SER A 60 -8.30 -18.23 -10.14
C SER A 60 -6.91 -17.98 -10.74
N VAL A 61 -6.25 -19.04 -11.20
CA VAL A 61 -4.95 -18.96 -11.89
C VAL A 61 -5.05 -18.03 -13.12
N GLY A 62 -6.13 -18.13 -13.90
CA GLY A 62 -6.37 -17.24 -15.03
C GLY A 62 -6.53 -15.77 -14.63
N SER A 63 -7.14 -15.49 -13.47
CA SER A 63 -7.23 -14.13 -12.93
C SER A 63 -5.85 -13.60 -12.54
N LEU A 64 -4.99 -14.39 -11.91
CA LEU A 64 -3.62 -13.98 -11.59
C LEU A 64 -2.83 -13.64 -12.86
N TYR A 65 -2.94 -14.47 -13.90
CA TYR A 65 -2.26 -14.24 -15.17
C TYR A 65 -2.71 -12.97 -15.91
N GLN A 66 -3.89 -12.40 -15.60
CA GLN A 66 -4.29 -11.09 -16.12
C GLN A 66 -3.49 -9.93 -15.52
N TYR A 67 -2.85 -10.13 -14.35
CA TYR A 67 -2.02 -9.14 -13.68
C TYR A 67 -0.54 -9.38 -13.89
N PHE A 68 -0.11 -10.65 -13.83
CA PHE A 68 1.30 -11.00 -13.90
C PHE A 68 1.56 -12.20 -14.81
N PRO A 69 2.49 -12.09 -15.77
CA PRO A 69 2.75 -13.17 -16.73
C PRO A 69 3.47 -14.37 -16.13
N ASN A 70 4.20 -14.21 -15.02
CA ASN A 70 4.96 -15.27 -14.35
C ASN A 70 5.33 -14.86 -12.91
N LYS A 71 5.98 -15.77 -12.16
CA LYS A 71 6.39 -15.51 -10.77
C LYS A 71 7.52 -14.49 -10.64
N ASP A 72 8.37 -14.38 -11.66
CA ASP A 72 9.49 -13.43 -11.68
C ASP A 72 8.96 -11.98 -11.72
N ALA A 73 7.95 -11.72 -12.55
CA ALA A 73 7.27 -10.43 -12.62
C ALA A 73 6.59 -10.05 -11.30
N ILE A 74 6.03 -11.03 -10.59
CA ILE A 74 5.46 -10.84 -9.25
C ILE A 74 6.57 -10.48 -8.25
N LEU A 75 7.71 -11.17 -8.29
CA LEU A 75 8.83 -10.91 -7.38
C LEU A 75 9.42 -9.51 -7.60
N VAL A 76 9.66 -9.11 -8.86
CA VAL A 76 10.20 -7.78 -9.18
C VAL A 76 9.28 -6.70 -8.62
N GLU A 77 7.99 -6.82 -8.86
CA GLU A 77 7.00 -5.87 -8.35
C GLU A 77 6.91 -5.87 -6.83
N LEU A 78 6.97 -7.04 -6.19
CA LEU A 78 6.95 -7.16 -4.73
C LEU A 78 8.15 -6.45 -4.10
N VAL A 79 9.34 -6.62 -4.68
CA VAL A 79 10.57 -5.97 -4.23
C VAL A 79 10.47 -4.45 -4.41
N ASP A 80 9.98 -3.98 -5.56
CA ASP A 80 9.81 -2.55 -5.84
C ASP A 80 8.83 -1.89 -4.86
N ALA A 81 7.71 -2.56 -4.58
CA ALA A 81 6.73 -2.11 -3.58
C ALA A 81 7.36 -2.03 -2.18
N HIS A 82 8.12 -3.03 -1.74
CA HIS A 82 8.78 -3.04 -0.44
C HIS A 82 9.86 -1.95 -0.31
N ILE A 83 10.63 -1.69 -1.38
CA ILE A 83 11.63 -0.62 -1.38
C ILE A 83 10.93 0.74 -1.26
N THR A 84 9.87 0.95 -2.04
CA THR A 84 9.10 2.20 -2.01
C THR A 84 8.52 2.43 -0.61
N GLU A 85 7.80 1.46 -0.04
CA GLU A 85 7.24 1.56 1.31
C GLU A 85 8.32 1.77 2.39
N GLY A 86 9.44 1.06 2.29
CA GLY A 86 10.55 1.19 3.23
C GLY A 86 11.20 2.59 3.18
N THR A 87 11.42 3.14 1.99
CA THR A 87 12.00 4.48 1.83
C THR A 87 11.06 5.58 2.34
N GLU A 88 9.76 5.45 2.11
CA GLU A 88 8.76 6.36 2.65
C GLU A 88 8.71 6.30 4.19
N ALA A 89 8.74 5.10 4.77
CA ALA A 89 8.74 4.91 6.22
C ALA A 89 9.99 5.51 6.90
N VAL A 90 11.18 5.33 6.30
CA VAL A 90 12.43 5.93 6.78
C VAL A 90 12.35 7.46 6.69
N THR A 91 11.88 7.98 5.57
CA THR A 91 11.75 9.44 5.35
C THR A 91 10.79 10.06 6.36
N ALA A 92 9.63 9.43 6.60
CA ALA A 92 8.67 9.88 7.58
C ALA A 92 9.23 9.85 9.01
N SER A 93 9.98 8.80 9.34
CA SER A 93 10.62 8.66 10.66
C SER A 93 11.69 9.72 10.89
N LEU A 94 12.54 9.99 9.89
CA LEU A 94 13.54 11.06 9.96
C LEU A 94 12.90 12.43 10.07
N THR A 95 11.86 12.70 9.28
CA THR A 95 11.12 13.98 9.32
C THR A 95 10.54 14.22 10.72
N ARG A 96 9.95 13.19 11.33
CA ARG A 96 9.44 13.25 12.70
C ARG A 96 10.55 13.52 13.71
N ALA A 97 11.66 12.78 13.63
CA ALA A 97 12.79 12.95 14.54
C ALA A 97 13.44 14.34 14.46
N LEU A 98 13.49 14.94 13.26
CA LEU A 98 14.00 16.30 13.06
C LEU A 98 13.00 17.35 13.59
N ALA A 99 11.69 17.14 13.43
CA ALA A 99 10.66 18.04 13.96
C ALA A 99 10.57 17.99 15.49
N ASP A 100 10.81 16.82 16.09
CA ASP A 100 10.81 16.63 17.55
C ASP A 100 12.06 17.24 18.22
N HIS A 101 13.08 17.60 17.45
CA HIS A 101 14.32 18.21 17.96
C HIS A 101 14.27 19.76 18.06
N ASP A 102 13.08 20.37 18.00
CA ASP A 102 12.82 21.78 18.34
C ASP A 102 12.93 22.05 19.87
N GLY A 103 13.97 21.52 20.51
CA GLY A 103 14.52 22.11 21.73
C GLY A 103 15.27 23.40 21.36
N PRO A 104 15.38 24.39 22.26
CA PRO A 104 16.06 25.64 21.94
C PRO A 104 17.43 25.30 21.35
N GLY A 105 17.71 25.82 20.15
CA GLY A 105 18.99 25.63 19.46
C GLY A 105 20.16 25.92 20.40
N PRO A 106 21.37 25.38 20.12
CA PRO A 106 22.51 25.52 21.01
C PRO A 106 22.62 26.97 21.48
N LEU A 107 22.63 27.19 22.80
CA LEU A 107 22.71 28.52 23.39
C LEU A 107 23.84 29.28 22.67
N PRO A 108 23.61 30.51 22.20
CA PRO A 108 24.63 31.26 21.49
C PRO A 108 25.87 31.35 22.39
N LEU A 109 27.05 31.09 21.82
CA LEU A 109 28.34 31.17 22.54
C LEU A 109 28.60 32.53 23.19
N ALA A 110 27.79 33.54 22.87
CA ALA A 110 27.78 34.86 23.48
C ALA A 110 27.35 34.86 24.97
N ASP A 111 26.65 33.83 25.44
CA ASP A 111 26.14 33.75 26.83
C ASP A 111 27.06 32.97 27.79
N LEU A 112 28.30 32.67 27.37
CA LEU A 112 29.26 31.81 28.08
C LEU A 112 30.49 32.56 28.65
N LEU A 113 30.39 33.89 28.80
CA LEU A 113 31.39 34.77 29.44
C LEU A 113 30.69 35.78 30.36
#